data_AF-A0A2R8ZPD7-F1
#
_entry.id   AF-A0A2R8ZPD7-F1
#
_cell.length_a   1.000
_cell.length_b   1.000
_cell.length_c   1.000
_cell.angle_alpha   90.00
_cell.angle_beta   90.00
_cell.angle_gamma   90.00
#
_symmetry.space_group_name_H-M   'P 1'
#
loop_
_entity.id
_entity.type
_entity.pdbx_description
1 polymer ?
#
loop_
_entity_poly.entity_id
_entity_poly.type
_entity_poly.pdbx_seq_one_letter_code
_entity_poly.pdbx_strand_id
1 'polypeptide(L)'
;EIVMTQTPLSLSITPGEQASNSCRSSQSLLHSDGYTYLYWFLQKARFSGSGSGTDFTLKISRVEAEDVGVYYCMQDAQDPPTVLQP
;
A
#
# COMPACT_ATOMS: atom_id res chain seq x y z
N GLU A 1 0.46 -10.25 16.30
CA GLU A 1 -0.24 -9.14 15.61
C GLU A 1 0.71 -8.55 14.58
N ILE A 2 0.24 -8.33 13.35
CA ILE A 2 1.02 -7.70 12.28
C ILE A 2 0.69 -6.21 12.27
N VAL A 3 1.71 -5.37 12.40
CA VAL A 3 1.55 -3.91 12.38
C VAL A 3 1.93 -3.41 10.99
N MET A 4 1.08 -2.55 10.42
CA MET A 4 1.28 -1.93 9.12
C MET A 4 1.79 -0.50 9.31
N THR A 5 2.75 -0.08 8.48
CA THR A 5 3.33 1.27 8.50
C THR A 5 3.39 1.83 7.09
N GLN A 6 2.92 3.06 6.85
CA GLN A 6 2.93 3.69 5.52
C GLN A 6 3.74 4.98 5.51
N THR A 7 4.45 5.17 4.40
CA THR A 7 5.29 6.35 4.17
C THR A 7 5.14 6.80 2.72
N PRO A 8 4.94 8.10 2.45
CA PRO A 8 4.77 9.19 3.41
C PRO A 8 3.37 9.21 4.05
N LEU A 9 3.22 9.86 5.20
CA LEU A 9 1.91 10.08 5.85
C LEU A 9 1.01 11.02 5.05
N SER A 10 1.60 12.03 4.42
CA SER A 10 0.93 12.91 3.46
C SER A 10 1.94 13.38 2.41
N LEU A 11 1.47 13.60 1.18
CA LEU A 11 2.29 14.05 0.07
C LEU A 11 1.51 15.09 -0.72
N SER A 12 2.12 16.27 -0.89
CA SER A 12 1.63 17.28 -1.85
C SER A 12 2.38 17.11 -3.15
N ILE A 13 1.67 16.92 -4.26
CA ILE A 13 2.25 16.63 -5.57
C ILE A 13 1.49 17.39 -6.66
N THR A 14 2.18 17.73 -7.75
CA THR A 14 1.58 18.42 -8.88
C THR A 14 0.91 17.41 -9.82
N PRO A 15 -0.27 17.71 -10.41
CA PRO A 15 -0.85 16.86 -11.45
C PRO A 15 0.14 16.61 -12.58
N GLY A 16 0.21 15.36 -13.05
CA GLY A 16 1.17 14.93 -14.06
C GLY A 16 2.43 14.26 -13.50
N GLU A 17 2.78 14.51 -12.24
CA GLU A 17 3.94 13.89 -11.59
C GLU A 17 3.64 12.46 -11.10
N GLN A 18 4.69 11.76 -10.68
CA GLN A 18 4.62 10.41 -10.15
C GLN A 18 4.61 10.43 -8.63
N ALA A 19 3.65 9.73 -8.03
CA ALA A 19 3.62 9.49 -6.59
C ALA A 19 3.95 8.04 -6.26
N SER A 20 4.56 7.83 -5.09
CA SER A 20 4.74 6.50 -4.50
C SER A 20 4.37 6.52 -3.03
N ASN A 21 3.62 5.51 -2.59
CA ASN A 21 3.36 5.22 -1.19
C ASN A 21 3.95 3.86 -0.86
N SER A 22 4.79 3.81 0.16
CA SER A 22 5.36 2.57 0.67
C SER A 22 4.56 2.09 1.87
N CYS A 23 4.38 0.78 1.95
CA CYS A 23 3.76 0.08 3.05
C CYS A 23 4.72 -1.00 3.55
N ARG A 24 5.01 -0.98 4.86
CA ARG A 24 5.86 -1.96 5.53
C ARG A 24 5.07 -2.68 6.60
N SER A 25 5.09 -4.01 6.57
CA SER A 25 4.56 -4.87 7.63
C SER A 25 5.66 -5.24 8.63
N SER A 26 5.28 -5.47 9.90
CA SER A 26 6.23 -5.92 10.94
C SER A 26 6.73 -7.36 10.74
N GLN A 27 5.99 -8.18 9.98
CA GLN A 27 6.28 -9.57 9.69
C GLN A 27 6.01 -9.87 8.22
N SER A 28 6.63 -10.95 7.70
CA SER A 28 6.43 -11.37 6.31
C SER A 28 4.97 -11.72 6.05
N LEU A 29 4.40 -11.16 4.99
CA LEU A 29 3.08 -11.50 4.46
C LEU A 29 3.12 -12.62 3.42
N LEU A 30 4.32 -13.14 3.11
CA LEU A 30 4.47 -14.32 2.27
C LEU A 30 3.99 -15.55 3.06
N HIS A 31 2.84 -16.08 2.64
CA HIS A 31 2.24 -17.24 3.24
C HIS A 31 2.89 -18.53 2.71
N SER A 32 2.63 -19.66 3.37
CA SER A 32 3.27 -20.96 3.05
C SER A 32 2.90 -21.51 1.67
N ASP A 33 1.79 -21.03 1.09
CA ASP A 33 1.35 -21.35 -0.28
C ASP A 33 2.09 -20.54 -1.36
N GLY A 34 2.97 -19.60 -0.95
CA GLY A 34 3.73 -18.74 -1.84
C GLY A 34 3.00 -17.46 -2.26
N TYR A 35 1.78 -17.22 -1.77
CA TYR A 35 1.03 -16.00 -2.03
C TYR A 35 1.28 -14.92 -0.98
N THR A 36 1.03 -13.68 -1.37
CA THR A 36 1.07 -12.51 -0.47
C THR A 36 -0.31 -11.89 -0.38
N TYR A 37 -0.83 -11.81 0.84
CA TYR A 37 -2.18 -11.30 1.12
C TYR A 37 -2.13 -9.84 1.55
N LEU A 38 -1.88 -8.95 0.58
CA LEU A 38 -1.87 -7.49 0.76
C LEU A 38 -2.88 -6.84 -0.16
N TYR A 39 -3.67 -5.92 0.37
CA TYR A 39 -4.67 -5.14 -0.37
C TYR A 39 -4.39 -3.64 -0.26
N TRP A 40 -4.57 -2.92 -1.38
CA TRP A 40 -4.59 -1.47 -1.41
C TRP A 40 -6.02 -0.98 -1.63
N PHE A 41 -6.50 -0.10 -0.76
CA PHE A 41 -7.79 0.56 -0.96
C PHE A 41 -7.63 1.72 -1.95
N LEU A 42 -8.48 1.74 -2.98
CA LEU A 42 -8.44 2.56 -4.21
C LEU A 42 -7.52 1.99 -5.31
N GLN A 43 -8.12 1.28 -6.28
CA GLN A 43 -7.42 0.71 -7.43
C GLN A 43 -7.88 1.37 -8.73
N LYS A 44 -6.95 2.07 -9.40
CA LYS A 44 -7.14 2.63 -10.75
C LYS A 44 -6.11 2.03 -11.71
N ALA A 45 -6.40 2.03 -13.01
CA ALA A 45 -5.54 1.42 -14.02
C ALA A 45 -4.09 1.96 -14.05
N ARG A 46 -3.89 3.21 -13.64
CA ARG A 46 -2.56 3.86 -13.55
C ARG A 46 -1.79 3.54 -12.26
N PHE A 47 -2.38 2.76 -11.36
CA PHE A 47 -1.76 2.37 -10.11
C PHE A 47 -1.12 0.99 -10.27
N SER A 48 0.11 0.86 -9.81
CA SER A 48 0.85 -0.40 -9.81
C SER A 48 1.34 -0.68 -8.40
N GLY A 49 0.89 -1.80 -7.83
CA GLY A 49 1.46 -2.36 -6.59
C GLY A 49 2.68 -3.22 -6.90
N SER A 50 3.69 -3.17 -6.05
CA SER A 50 4.89 -4.00 -6.11
C SER A 50 5.39 -4.30 -4.69
N GLY A 51 6.23 -5.32 -4.53
CA GLY A 51 6.81 -5.69 -3.24
C GLY A 51 6.60 -7.15 -2.87
N SER A 52 7.29 -7.59 -1.83
CA SER A 52 7.21 -8.95 -1.29
C SER A 52 7.75 -9.00 0.15
N GLY A 53 7.39 -10.05 0.88
CA GLY A 53 7.81 -10.23 2.26
C GLY A 53 7.21 -9.17 3.18
N THR A 54 7.97 -8.13 3.47
CA THR A 54 7.60 -7.05 4.39
C THR A 54 7.44 -5.69 3.74
N ASP A 55 7.90 -5.51 2.50
CA ASP A 55 8.08 -4.20 1.87
C ASP A 55 7.27 -4.11 0.59
N PHE A 56 6.33 -3.16 0.56
CA PHE A 56 5.38 -2.96 -0.52
C PHE A 56 5.36 -1.51 -0.96
N THR A 57 5.11 -1.27 -2.24
CA THR A 57 5.03 0.07 -2.83
C THR A 57 3.86 0.13 -3.80
N LEU A 58 2.97 1.10 -3.58
CA LEU A 58 1.99 1.56 -4.54
C LEU A 58 2.59 2.73 -5.32
N LYS A 59 2.62 2.61 -6.64
CA LYS A 59 3.13 3.64 -7.55
C LYS A 59 2.00 4.14 -8.45
N ILE A 60 1.85 5.46 -8.50
CA ILE A 60 0.90 6.16 -9.36
C ILE A 60 1.73 6.82 -10.46
N SER A 61 1.58 6.33 -11.70
CA SER A 61 2.47 6.75 -12.79
C SER A 61 2.28 8.21 -13.20
N ARG A 62 1.06 8.72 -13.11
CA ARG A 62 0.67 10.09 -13.41
C ARG A 62 -0.51 10.48 -12.53
N VAL A 63 -0.29 11.38 -11.58
CA VAL A 63 -1.33 11.83 -10.64
C VAL A 63 -2.30 12.78 -11.34
N GLU A 64 -3.60 12.54 -11.15
CA GLU A 64 -4.69 13.40 -11.63
C GLU A 64 -5.49 13.98 -10.45
N ALA A 65 -6.31 14.99 -10.70
CA ALA A 65 -7.06 15.67 -9.63
C ALA A 65 -8.00 14.71 -8.88
N GLU A 66 -8.56 13.70 -9.55
CA GLU A 66 -9.41 12.69 -8.91
C GLU A 66 -8.64 11.61 -8.11
N ASP A 67 -7.31 11.69 -8.04
CA ASP A 67 -6.47 10.79 -7.22
C ASP A 67 -6.22 11.33 -5.81
N VAL A 68 -6.74 12.51 -5.51
CA VAL A 68 -6.70 13.04 -4.14
C VAL A 68 -7.55 12.14 -3.25
N GLY A 69 -6.92 11.55 -2.25
CA GLY A 69 -7.56 10.63 -1.34
C GLY A 69 -6.58 10.06 -0.31
N VAL A 70 -7.12 9.27 0.61
CA VAL A 70 -6.31 8.52 1.58
C VAL A 70 -6.16 7.09 1.09
N TYR A 71 -4.91 6.67 0.98
CA TYR A 71 -4.53 5.35 0.49
C TYR A 71 -4.16 4.48 1.67
N TYR A 72 -4.78 3.31 1.80
CA TYR A 72 -4.50 2.38 2.89
C TYR A 72 -3.99 1.05 2.33
N CYS A 73 -2.96 0.51 2.97
CA CYS A 73 -2.59 -0.88 2.83
C CYS A 73 -3.16 -1.71 3.98
N MET A 74 -3.59 -2.93 3.66
CA MET A 74 -4.13 -3.90 4.62
C MET A 74 -3.51 -5.26 4.35
N GLN A 75 -3.25 -6.00 5.43
CA GLN A 75 -2.87 -7.40 5.36
C GLN A 75 -4.04 -8.30 5.77
N ASP A 76 -4.14 -9.46 5.12
CA ASP A 76 -5.10 -10.54 5.45
C ASP A 76 -4.37 -11.89 5.62
N ALA A 77 -3.06 -11.84 5.93
CA ALA A 77 -2.24 -13.03 6.14
C ALA A 77 -2.40 -13.62 7.55
N GLN A 78 -2.89 -12.82 8.52
CA GLN A 78 -3.13 -13.24 9.89
C GLN A 78 -4.38 -12.54 10.46
N ASP A 79 -5.23 -13.31 11.15
CA ASP A 79 -6.36 -12.80 11.93
C ASP A 79 -5.92 -12.15 13.26
N PRO A 80 -6.51 -11.00 13.66
CA PRO A 80 -7.46 -10.19 12.88
C PRO A 80 -6.76 -9.40 11.75
N PRO A 81 -7.47 -9.08 10.65
CA PRO A 81 -6.95 -8.19 9.61
C PRO A 81 -6.49 -6.86 10.20
N THR A 82 -5.31 -6.40 9.79
CA THR A 82 -4.76 -5.14 10.30
C THR A 82 -4.66 -4.11 9.17
N VAL A 83 -5.31 -2.98 9.43
CA VAL A 83 -5.12 -1.72 8.71
C VAL A 83 -4.22 -0.83 9.53
N LEU A 84 -3.58 0.13 8.87
CA LEU A 84 -2.94 1.23 9.58
C LEU A 84 -3.94 1.93 10.51
N GLN A 85 -3.60 1.96 11.79
CA GLN A 85 -4.21 2.90 12.73
C GLN A 85 -3.52 4.26 12.53
N PRO A 86 -4.28 5.34 12.27
CA PRO A 86 -3.74 6.69 12.18
C PRO A 86 -3.14 7.18 13.50
#